data_AF-M7W8J5-F1
#
_entry.id   AF-M7W8J5-F1
#
_cell.length_a   1.000
_cell.length_b   1.000
_cell.length_c   1.000
_cell.angle_alpha   90.00
_cell.angle_beta   90.00
_cell.angle_gamma   90.00
#
_symmetry.space_group_name_H-M   'P 1'
#
loop_
_entity.id
_entity.type
_entity.pdbx_description
1 polymer ?
#
loop_
_entity_poly.entity_id
_entity_poly.type
_entity_poly.pdbx_seq_one_letter_code
_entity_poly.pdbx_strand_id
1 'polypeptide(L)'
;MERFHFNPIPLNQYSRKLFPNIETFHIYNKNDTKFQDGKIFKQVIWYEVNYQDYLKEKASGNDYKNVFINKDEKGVDLNNVPEPINGIGDNFYASSNMTELQLSPKIKRIGKNCFSHCDQLTKVTVPTSISVLSDSCFYHCGHITEIILSDAIQKLEDFCFAECYSLKSITLPLSIIKVGSRCFERCSSLTNLNIPGYHFTIGNRIYFNNAPLITMVIPSSVKTINELPINKIPEGQKIVIPKSVFSVSKMAFVDVDSKLISSDNTIPYIRKTIMDTIYQDAKERDGTYDKFSRIF
;
A
#
# COMPACT_ATOMS: atom_id res chain seq x y z
N MET A 1 6.29 -33.87 17.28
CA MET A 1 7.27 -32.96 16.65
C MET A 1 8.22 -33.67 15.68
N GLU A 2 8.24 -35.00 15.60
CA GLU A 2 9.00 -35.78 14.59
C GLU A 2 8.53 -35.60 13.13
N ARG A 3 7.48 -34.80 12.89
CA ARG A 3 6.89 -34.61 11.55
C ARG A 3 7.51 -33.46 10.74
N PHE A 4 8.33 -32.61 11.36
CA PHE A 4 8.84 -31.42 10.69
C PHE A 4 10.23 -31.67 10.11
N HIS A 5 10.31 -31.67 8.78
CA HIS A 5 11.56 -31.72 8.02
C HIS A 5 12.06 -30.32 7.60
N PHE A 6 11.32 -29.28 7.98
CA PHE A 6 11.67 -27.87 7.84
C PHE A 6 11.21 -27.04 9.04
N ASN A 7 11.85 -25.90 9.30
CA ASN A 7 11.42 -24.97 10.34
C ASN A 7 10.29 -24.06 9.83
N PRO A 8 9.15 -23.98 10.52
CA PRO A 8 8.05 -23.09 10.15
C PRO A 8 8.29 -21.63 10.58
N ILE A 9 9.26 -21.40 11.46
CA ILE A 9 9.60 -20.10 12.05
C ILE A 9 11.13 -19.98 12.21
N PRO A 10 11.68 -18.76 12.41
CA PRO A 10 13.07 -18.58 12.78
C PRO A 10 13.44 -19.36 14.04
N LEU A 11 14.59 -20.03 14.04
CA LEU A 11 15.08 -20.82 15.17
C LEU A 11 16.30 -20.17 15.82
N ASN A 12 16.40 -20.33 17.14
CA ASN A 12 17.60 -20.03 17.92
C ASN A 12 18.17 -21.33 18.51
N GLN A 13 19.29 -21.25 19.23
CA GLN A 13 19.95 -22.43 19.81
C GLN A 13 19.07 -23.29 20.72
N TYR A 14 18.05 -22.71 21.35
CA TYR A 14 17.11 -23.43 22.21
C TYR A 14 16.00 -24.08 21.39
N SER A 15 15.34 -23.31 20.52
CA SER A 15 14.24 -23.83 19.70
C SER A 15 14.71 -24.82 18.64
N ARG A 16 15.97 -24.78 18.18
CA ARG A 16 16.60 -25.78 17.31
C ARG A 16 16.46 -27.20 17.86
N LYS A 17 16.52 -27.38 19.18
CA LYS A 17 16.38 -28.69 19.85
C LYS A 17 14.99 -29.30 19.70
N LEU A 18 13.96 -28.48 19.48
CA LEU A 18 12.58 -28.93 19.28
C LEU A 18 12.33 -29.50 17.88
N PHE A 19 13.24 -29.26 16.92
CA PHE A 19 13.12 -29.67 15.53
C PHE A 19 14.30 -30.56 15.09
N PRO A 20 14.54 -31.72 15.73
CA PRO A 20 15.77 -32.50 15.58
C PRO A 20 16.03 -33.05 14.17
N ASN A 21 14.99 -33.15 13.34
CA ASN A 21 15.00 -33.78 12.02
C ASN A 21 14.87 -32.77 10.85
N ILE A 22 15.19 -31.50 11.08
CA ILE A 22 15.22 -30.53 9.97
C ILE A 22 16.34 -30.88 9.00
N GLU A 23 15.94 -30.98 7.74
CA GLU A 23 16.76 -31.29 6.59
C GLU A 23 16.77 -30.12 5.60
N THR A 24 15.64 -29.43 5.47
CA THR A 24 15.48 -28.19 4.72
C THR A 24 15.31 -27.00 5.68
N PHE A 25 16.29 -26.11 5.73
CA PHE A 25 16.28 -24.99 6.67
C PHE A 25 15.82 -23.69 5.99
N HIS A 26 14.70 -23.15 6.45
CA HIS A 26 14.14 -21.88 6.01
C HIS A 26 14.80 -20.73 6.76
N ILE A 27 15.37 -19.79 6.02
CA ILE A 27 16.01 -18.59 6.55
C ILE A 27 15.13 -17.40 6.18
N TYR A 28 14.47 -16.82 7.18
CA TYR A 28 13.47 -15.77 6.99
C TYR A 28 14.07 -14.37 6.99
N ASN A 29 15.16 -14.16 7.74
CA ASN A 29 15.92 -12.92 7.78
C ASN A 29 17.41 -13.19 7.60
N LYS A 30 18.15 -12.22 7.04
CA LYS A 30 19.60 -12.30 6.85
C LYS A 30 20.38 -12.59 8.14
N ASN A 31 19.83 -12.16 9.28
CA ASN A 31 20.43 -12.29 10.61
C ASN A 31 19.92 -13.51 11.39
N ASP A 32 19.05 -14.35 10.81
CA ASP A 32 18.60 -15.57 11.47
C ASP A 32 19.80 -16.49 11.76
N THR A 33 19.75 -17.15 12.91
CA THR A 33 20.82 -18.08 13.31
C THR A 33 20.92 -19.22 12.29
N LYS A 34 22.11 -19.41 11.72
CA LYS A 34 22.43 -20.55 10.84
C LYS A 34 23.06 -21.67 11.67
N PHE A 35 22.71 -22.90 11.36
CA PHE A 35 23.21 -24.09 12.06
C PHE A 35 24.06 -24.93 11.10
N GLN A 36 25.23 -25.37 11.56
CA GLN A 36 26.16 -26.23 10.82
C GLN A 36 26.33 -27.56 11.56
N ASP A 37 25.22 -28.21 11.88
CA ASP A 37 25.19 -29.48 12.60
C ASP A 37 25.27 -30.71 11.68
N GLY A 38 25.49 -30.49 10.38
CA GLY A 38 25.63 -31.54 9.37
C GLY A 38 24.31 -32.21 8.95
N LYS A 39 23.16 -31.83 9.55
CA LYS A 39 21.84 -32.40 9.21
C LYS A 39 21.10 -31.61 8.14
N ILE A 40 21.41 -30.33 8.03
CA ILE A 40 20.81 -29.42 7.05
C ILE A 40 21.58 -29.54 5.74
N PHE A 41 20.93 -30.09 4.71
CA PHE A 41 21.50 -30.25 3.38
C PHE A 41 20.88 -29.32 2.33
N LYS A 42 19.78 -28.64 2.66
CA LYS A 42 19.16 -27.64 1.79
C LYS A 42 18.73 -26.42 2.57
N GLN A 43 18.96 -25.22 2.03
CA GLN A 43 18.39 -23.99 2.57
C GLN A 43 17.37 -23.38 1.62
N VAL A 44 16.34 -22.77 2.20
CA VAL A 44 15.36 -21.96 1.49
C VAL A 44 15.43 -20.54 2.05
N ILE A 45 15.89 -19.62 1.23
CA ILE A 45 16.15 -18.23 1.61
C ILE A 45 14.93 -17.41 1.24
N TRP A 46 14.27 -16.84 2.25
CA TRP A 46 13.05 -16.04 2.11
C TRP A 46 13.29 -14.54 2.19
N TYR A 47 14.37 -14.09 2.82
CA TYR A 47 14.73 -12.67 2.77
C TYR A 47 15.19 -12.25 1.37
N GLU A 48 15.25 -10.95 1.13
CA GLU A 48 15.64 -10.39 -0.16
C GLU A 48 17.14 -10.59 -0.41
N VAL A 49 17.48 -11.11 -1.59
CA VAL A 49 18.88 -11.30 -2.03
C VAL A 49 19.07 -10.59 -3.37
N ASN A 50 20.08 -9.74 -3.49
CA ASN A 50 20.41 -9.13 -4.79
C ASN A 50 21.01 -10.19 -5.73
N TYR A 51 20.89 -9.97 -7.04
CA TYR A 51 21.23 -11.00 -8.01
C TYR A 51 22.73 -11.35 -8.03
N GLN A 52 23.64 -10.38 -7.82
CA GLN A 52 25.07 -10.66 -7.73
C GLN A 52 25.43 -11.55 -6.53
N ASP A 53 24.80 -11.36 -5.38
CA ASP A 53 25.03 -12.21 -4.21
C ASP A 53 24.46 -13.62 -4.43
N TYR A 54 23.30 -13.73 -5.08
CA TYR A 54 22.80 -15.02 -5.54
C TYR A 54 23.81 -15.73 -6.47
N LEU A 55 24.41 -15.02 -7.43
CA LEU A 55 25.38 -15.62 -8.35
C LEU A 55 26.63 -16.17 -7.66
N LYS A 56 27.07 -15.54 -6.56
CA LYS A 56 28.21 -16.02 -5.74
C LYS A 56 27.85 -17.30 -4.98
N GLU A 57 26.60 -17.43 -4.53
CA GLU A 57 26.17 -18.52 -3.67
C GLU A 57 25.40 -19.65 -4.39
N LYS A 58 25.02 -19.48 -5.67
CA LYS A 58 24.17 -20.45 -6.40
C LYS A 58 24.73 -21.88 -6.47
N ALA A 59 26.07 -22.02 -6.41
CA ALA A 59 26.73 -23.33 -6.42
C ALA A 59 26.38 -24.19 -5.19
N SER A 60 25.86 -23.57 -4.12
CA SER A 60 25.37 -24.28 -2.92
C SER A 60 24.10 -25.10 -3.15
N GLY A 61 23.36 -24.88 -4.25
CA GLY A 61 22.09 -25.57 -4.51
C GLY A 61 20.92 -25.13 -3.62
N ASN A 62 21.06 -24.00 -2.91
CA ASN A 62 20.00 -23.42 -2.10
C ASN A 62 18.87 -22.81 -2.97
N ASP A 63 17.64 -22.82 -2.44
CA ASP A 63 16.51 -22.16 -3.08
C ASP A 63 16.39 -20.71 -2.60
N TYR A 64 16.13 -19.78 -3.52
CA TYR A 64 15.94 -18.36 -3.21
C TYR A 64 14.54 -17.94 -3.63
N LYS A 65 13.75 -17.42 -2.69
CA LYS A 65 12.36 -17.04 -2.95
C LYS A 65 12.20 -15.59 -3.40
N ASN A 66 13.13 -14.71 -3.05
CA ASN A 66 13.08 -13.28 -3.36
C ASN A 66 14.44 -12.80 -3.87
N VAL A 67 14.66 -12.93 -5.18
CA VAL A 67 15.87 -12.42 -5.83
C VAL A 67 15.53 -11.17 -6.63
N PHE A 68 16.20 -10.08 -6.31
CA PHE A 68 15.97 -8.79 -6.94
C PHE A 68 17.21 -8.26 -7.65
N ILE A 69 16.97 -7.39 -8.62
CA ILE A 69 18.04 -6.71 -9.35
C ILE A 69 18.15 -5.24 -8.92
N ASN A 70 19.36 -4.76 -8.65
CA ASN A 70 19.64 -3.36 -8.34
C ASN A 70 20.08 -2.55 -9.55
N LYS A 71 19.91 -1.23 -9.48
CA LYS A 71 20.23 -0.29 -10.57
C LYS A 71 21.67 -0.38 -11.06
N ASP A 72 22.60 -0.65 -10.15
CA ASP A 72 24.03 -0.73 -10.40
C ASP A 72 24.46 -2.05 -11.07
N GLU A 73 23.59 -3.06 -11.09
CA GLU A 73 23.86 -4.35 -11.71
C GLU A 73 23.69 -4.26 -13.24
N LYS A 74 24.80 -3.99 -13.94
CA LYS A 74 24.86 -3.95 -15.40
C LYS A 74 24.69 -5.35 -16.02
N GLY A 75 24.14 -5.41 -17.23
CA GLY A 75 24.17 -6.60 -18.08
C GLY A 75 22.99 -7.56 -17.93
N VAL A 76 21.95 -7.21 -17.17
CA VAL A 76 20.69 -7.96 -17.16
C VAL A 76 19.72 -7.34 -18.14
N ASP A 77 19.25 -8.15 -19.08
CA ASP A 77 18.16 -7.77 -19.97
C ASP A 77 16.82 -7.92 -19.23
N LEU A 78 16.15 -6.79 -18.97
CA LEU A 78 14.87 -6.75 -18.28
C LEU A 78 13.70 -7.18 -19.17
N ASN A 79 13.90 -7.26 -20.49
CA ASN A 79 12.94 -7.88 -21.40
C ASN A 79 12.98 -9.41 -21.29
N ASN A 80 14.12 -9.98 -20.85
CA ASN A 80 14.30 -11.41 -20.64
C ASN A 80 14.94 -11.69 -19.27
N VAL A 81 14.18 -11.37 -18.21
CA VAL A 81 14.61 -11.49 -16.81
C VAL A 81 15.08 -12.94 -16.52
N PRO A 82 16.37 -13.15 -16.17
CA PRO A 82 16.91 -14.47 -15.88
C PRO A 82 16.37 -15.01 -14.55
N GLU A 83 16.15 -16.32 -14.49
CA GLU A 83 15.82 -16.97 -13.22
C GLU A 83 17.00 -16.86 -12.24
N PRO A 84 16.74 -16.66 -10.93
CA PRO A 84 15.43 -16.66 -10.26
C PRO A 84 14.89 -15.24 -9.99
N ILE A 85 15.30 -14.22 -10.75
CA ILE A 85 14.92 -12.82 -10.49
C ILE A 85 13.41 -12.68 -10.58
N ASN A 86 12.82 -12.16 -9.51
CA ASN A 86 11.39 -11.90 -9.39
C ASN A 86 11.09 -10.55 -8.70
N GLY A 87 12.12 -9.72 -8.52
CA GLY A 87 12.00 -8.41 -7.92
C GLY A 87 12.88 -7.37 -8.62
N ILE A 88 12.47 -6.12 -8.53
CA ILE A 88 13.28 -4.96 -8.91
C ILE A 88 13.60 -4.20 -7.63
N GLY A 89 14.87 -3.84 -7.45
CA GLY A 89 15.37 -3.17 -6.27
C GLY A 89 14.95 -1.70 -6.16
N ASP A 90 15.31 -1.08 -5.05
CA ASP A 90 14.98 0.31 -4.78
C ASP A 90 15.64 1.26 -5.80
N ASN A 91 14.93 2.33 -6.14
CA ASN A 91 15.38 3.40 -7.06
C ASN A 91 15.77 2.94 -8.48
N PHE A 92 15.45 1.70 -8.88
CA PHE A 92 15.97 1.07 -10.10
C PHE A 92 15.77 1.92 -11.36
N TYR A 93 14.54 2.38 -11.58
CA TYR A 93 14.17 3.25 -12.69
C TYR A 93 13.99 4.71 -12.27
N ALA A 94 14.42 5.10 -11.07
CA ALA A 94 14.30 6.49 -10.62
C ALA A 94 14.96 7.45 -11.61
N SER A 95 14.23 8.50 -11.97
CA SER A 95 14.60 9.51 -12.97
C SER A 95 14.84 8.94 -14.39
N SER A 96 14.19 7.83 -14.73
CA SER A 96 14.25 7.28 -16.09
C SER A 96 13.46 8.16 -17.08
N ASN A 97 13.97 8.27 -18.31
CA ASN A 97 13.28 8.93 -19.42
C ASN A 97 12.26 8.01 -20.14
N MET A 98 11.78 6.97 -19.45
CA MET A 98 10.78 6.06 -20.01
C MET A 98 9.44 6.76 -20.22
N THR A 99 8.78 6.46 -21.33
CA THR A 99 7.45 7.01 -21.67
C THR A 99 6.30 6.07 -21.31
N GLU A 100 6.59 4.77 -21.25
CA GLU A 100 5.67 3.70 -20.87
C GLU A 100 6.33 2.71 -19.89
N LEU A 101 5.51 2.09 -19.05
CA LEU A 101 5.96 1.02 -18.16
C LEU A 101 5.72 -0.34 -18.82
N GLN A 102 6.80 -1.10 -19.05
CA GLN A 102 6.75 -2.51 -19.42
C GLN A 102 7.50 -3.34 -18.38
N LEU A 103 6.81 -4.28 -17.72
CA LEU A 103 7.38 -5.17 -16.73
C LEU A 103 7.13 -6.63 -17.11
N SER A 104 8.16 -7.45 -16.97
CA SER A 104 8.03 -8.90 -17.15
C SER A 104 7.04 -9.50 -16.14
N PRO A 105 6.17 -10.45 -16.55
CA PRO A 105 5.24 -11.13 -15.63
C PRO A 105 5.94 -11.97 -14.56
N LYS A 106 7.26 -12.19 -14.68
CA LYS A 106 8.08 -12.84 -13.64
C LYS A 106 8.33 -11.92 -12.43
N ILE A 107 8.27 -10.61 -12.63
CA ILE A 107 8.46 -9.64 -11.55
C ILE A 107 7.22 -9.62 -10.67
N LYS A 108 7.41 -9.92 -9.40
CA LYS A 108 6.39 -9.96 -8.35
C LYS A 108 6.50 -8.82 -7.35
N ARG A 109 7.67 -8.17 -7.29
CA ARG A 109 8.00 -7.15 -6.29
C ARG A 109 8.74 -5.98 -6.93
N ILE A 110 8.38 -4.78 -6.50
CA ILE A 110 8.98 -3.52 -6.95
C ILE A 110 9.50 -2.80 -5.71
N GLY A 111 10.76 -2.37 -5.73
CA GLY A 111 11.41 -1.66 -4.64
C GLY A 111 10.85 -0.26 -4.40
N LYS A 112 11.27 0.35 -3.30
CA LYS A 112 10.93 1.74 -2.95
C LYS A 112 11.49 2.70 -3.98
N ASN A 113 10.75 3.78 -4.25
CA ASN A 113 11.15 4.81 -5.24
C ASN A 113 11.46 4.26 -6.64
N CYS A 114 11.02 3.03 -6.99
CA CYS A 114 11.51 2.35 -8.19
C CYS A 114 11.31 3.17 -9.46
N PHE A 115 10.22 3.92 -9.59
CA PHE A 115 9.92 4.78 -10.73
C PHE A 115 9.77 6.25 -10.31
N SER A 116 10.37 6.68 -9.20
CA SER A 116 10.25 8.08 -8.76
C SER A 116 10.89 9.03 -9.77
N HIS A 117 10.33 10.23 -9.97
CA HIS A 117 10.83 11.25 -10.89
C HIS A 117 10.92 10.82 -12.37
N CYS A 118 10.10 9.85 -12.80
CA CYS A 118 9.98 9.48 -14.21
C CYS A 118 9.11 10.50 -14.96
N ASP A 119 9.64 11.69 -15.23
CA ASP A 119 8.88 12.82 -15.76
C ASP A 119 8.37 12.64 -17.20
N GLN A 120 8.87 11.64 -17.94
CA GLN A 120 8.37 11.33 -19.30
C GLN A 120 7.27 10.25 -19.30
N LEU A 121 7.03 9.60 -18.17
CA LEU A 121 6.09 8.49 -18.06
C LEU A 121 4.66 9.04 -18.08
N THR A 122 3.89 8.67 -19.10
CA THR A 122 2.54 9.20 -19.32
C THR A 122 1.43 8.21 -18.95
N LYS A 123 1.72 6.91 -19.09
CA LYS A 123 0.78 5.82 -18.84
C LYS A 123 1.46 4.69 -18.08
N VAL A 124 0.77 4.17 -17.07
CA VAL A 124 1.23 3.05 -16.25
C VAL A 124 0.20 1.94 -16.29
N THR A 125 0.62 0.74 -16.70
CA THR A 125 -0.16 -0.49 -16.55
C THR A 125 0.59 -1.43 -15.62
N VAL A 126 0.03 -1.68 -14.44
CA VAL A 126 0.65 -2.55 -13.44
C VAL A 126 0.26 -4.00 -13.74
N PRO A 127 1.21 -4.94 -13.90
CA PRO A 127 0.89 -6.32 -14.23
C PRO A 127 0.24 -7.07 -13.07
N THR A 128 -0.44 -8.19 -13.37
CA THR A 128 -1.15 -9.04 -12.40
C THR A 128 -0.22 -9.80 -11.46
N SER A 129 1.08 -9.86 -11.76
CA SER A 129 2.10 -10.46 -10.90
C SER A 129 2.46 -9.62 -9.67
N ILE A 130 2.11 -8.33 -9.68
CA ILE A 130 2.38 -7.39 -8.59
C ILE A 130 1.15 -7.28 -7.68
N SER A 131 1.36 -7.46 -6.38
CA SER A 131 0.31 -7.28 -5.37
C SER A 131 0.52 -6.07 -4.46
N VAL A 132 1.71 -5.45 -4.48
CA VAL A 132 2.07 -4.31 -3.65
C VAL A 132 2.85 -3.30 -4.49
N LEU A 133 2.45 -2.03 -4.45
CA LEU A 133 3.27 -0.91 -4.90
C LEU A 133 3.93 -0.26 -3.68
N SER A 134 5.26 -0.31 -3.64
CA SER A 134 6.08 0.11 -2.49
C SER A 134 6.11 1.62 -2.28
N ASP A 135 6.70 2.04 -1.15
CA ASP A 135 6.83 3.45 -0.77
C ASP A 135 7.36 4.29 -1.94
N SER A 136 6.68 5.40 -2.23
CA SER A 136 7.08 6.38 -3.25
C SER A 136 7.30 5.79 -4.65
N CYS A 137 6.68 4.65 -4.98
CA CYS A 137 6.96 3.90 -6.22
C CYS A 137 6.89 4.77 -7.49
N PHE A 138 5.93 5.70 -7.58
CA PHE A 138 5.75 6.67 -8.67
C PHE A 138 5.74 8.11 -8.14
N TYR A 139 6.51 8.37 -7.08
CA TYR A 139 6.64 9.71 -6.52
C TYR A 139 7.16 10.71 -7.57
N HIS A 140 6.52 11.88 -7.68
CA HIS A 140 6.91 12.95 -8.59
C HIS A 140 6.95 12.52 -10.07
N CYS A 141 6.01 11.67 -10.50
CA CYS A 141 5.83 11.36 -11.92
C CYS A 141 4.79 12.30 -12.54
N GLY A 142 5.20 13.55 -12.77
CA GLY A 142 4.28 14.67 -13.02
C GLY A 142 3.40 14.55 -14.28
N HIS A 143 3.81 13.77 -15.28
CA HIS A 143 3.11 13.61 -16.56
C HIS A 143 2.24 12.36 -16.67
N ILE A 144 2.15 11.53 -15.62
CA ILE A 144 1.25 10.37 -15.65
C ILE A 144 -0.20 10.87 -15.74
N THR A 145 -0.90 10.48 -16.80
CA THR A 145 -2.32 10.84 -17.01
C THR A 145 -3.26 9.68 -16.71
N GLU A 146 -2.78 8.44 -16.84
CA GLU A 146 -3.56 7.21 -16.70
C GLU A 146 -2.76 6.15 -15.94
N ILE A 147 -3.40 5.54 -14.94
CA ILE A 147 -2.86 4.40 -14.18
C ILE A 147 -3.91 3.29 -14.19
N ILE A 148 -3.53 2.15 -14.75
CA ILE A 148 -4.31 0.92 -14.75
C ILE A 148 -3.70 -0.02 -13.71
N LEU A 149 -4.39 -0.18 -12.59
CA LEU A 149 -4.04 -1.16 -11.56
C LEU A 149 -4.63 -2.53 -11.94
N SER A 150 -3.88 -3.60 -11.66
CA SER A 150 -4.42 -4.96 -11.80
C SER A 150 -5.28 -5.35 -10.61
N ASP A 151 -6.18 -6.33 -10.81
CA ASP A 151 -7.01 -6.90 -9.74
C ASP A 151 -6.20 -7.64 -8.65
N ALA A 152 -4.88 -7.79 -8.82
CA ALA A 152 -4.00 -8.39 -7.83
C ALA A 152 -3.48 -7.39 -6.78
N ILE A 153 -3.63 -6.08 -7.00
CA ILE A 153 -3.08 -5.05 -6.11
C ILE A 153 -3.85 -4.99 -4.79
N GLN A 154 -3.17 -5.42 -3.73
CA GLN A 154 -3.68 -5.41 -2.36
C GLN A 154 -3.23 -4.18 -1.58
N LYS A 155 -2.08 -3.59 -1.92
CA LYS A 155 -1.53 -2.46 -1.16
C LYS A 155 -0.90 -1.41 -2.07
N LEU A 156 -1.24 -0.16 -1.80
CA LEU A 156 -0.47 1.00 -2.19
C LEU A 156 0.21 1.51 -0.92
N GLU A 157 1.52 1.60 -0.88
CA GLU A 157 2.25 2.08 0.30
C GLU A 157 2.37 3.62 0.31
N ASP A 158 3.12 4.17 1.27
CA ASP A 158 3.14 5.61 1.53
C ASP A 158 3.71 6.38 0.32
N PHE A 159 3.14 7.55 0.00
CA PHE A 159 3.56 8.43 -1.11
C PHE A 159 3.57 7.78 -2.51
N CYS A 160 2.96 6.60 -2.71
CA CYS A 160 3.10 5.81 -3.93
C CYS A 160 2.84 6.59 -5.24
N PHE A 161 1.88 7.50 -5.27
CA PHE A 161 1.54 8.37 -6.41
C PHE A 161 1.57 9.86 -6.06
N ALA A 162 2.30 10.25 -5.00
CA ALA A 162 2.39 11.65 -4.64
C ALA A 162 3.07 12.45 -5.77
N GLU A 163 2.59 13.67 -6.00
CA GLU A 163 3.06 14.61 -7.01
C GLU A 163 2.89 14.12 -8.46
N CYS A 164 1.95 13.20 -8.71
CA CYS A 164 1.46 12.89 -10.05
C CYS A 164 0.48 13.98 -10.55
N TYR A 165 1.02 15.16 -10.89
CA TYR A 165 0.25 16.38 -11.18
C TYR A 165 -0.80 16.23 -12.30
N SER A 166 -0.54 15.38 -13.30
CA SER A 166 -1.40 15.19 -14.48
C SER A 166 -2.43 14.05 -14.35
N LEU A 167 -2.40 13.29 -13.24
CA LEU A 167 -3.27 12.12 -13.08
C LEU A 167 -4.72 12.58 -12.91
N LYS A 168 -5.60 12.20 -13.84
CA LYS A 168 -7.01 12.67 -13.84
C LYS A 168 -7.95 11.76 -13.05
N SER A 169 -7.72 10.45 -13.15
CA SER A 169 -8.57 9.44 -12.55
C SER A 169 -7.79 8.19 -12.20
N ILE A 170 -8.20 7.50 -11.14
CA ILE A 170 -7.70 6.17 -10.81
C ILE A 170 -8.82 5.33 -10.19
N THR A 171 -8.90 4.07 -10.61
CA THR A 171 -9.80 3.07 -10.05
C THR A 171 -8.99 2.09 -9.22
N LEU A 172 -9.29 2.01 -7.92
CA LEU A 172 -8.67 1.00 -7.06
C LEU A 172 -9.37 -0.37 -7.28
N PRO A 173 -8.63 -1.49 -7.30
CA PRO A 173 -9.19 -2.82 -7.51
C PRO A 173 -9.86 -3.38 -6.26
N LEU A 174 -10.85 -4.27 -6.42
CA LEU A 174 -11.63 -4.87 -5.34
C LEU A 174 -10.79 -5.57 -4.27
N SER A 175 -9.56 -5.98 -4.62
CA SER A 175 -8.59 -6.63 -3.73
C SER A 175 -7.82 -5.66 -2.84
N ILE A 176 -7.98 -4.34 -2.98
CA ILE A 176 -7.24 -3.36 -2.19
C ILE A 176 -7.60 -3.45 -0.70
N ILE A 177 -6.58 -3.64 0.14
CA ILE A 177 -6.67 -3.77 1.59
C ILE A 177 -6.04 -2.55 2.28
N LYS A 178 -5.04 -1.91 1.66
CA LYS A 178 -4.31 -0.76 2.22
C LYS A 178 -3.99 0.28 1.16
N VAL A 179 -4.16 1.55 1.52
CA VAL A 179 -3.61 2.71 0.82
C VAL A 179 -2.79 3.52 1.82
N GLY A 180 -1.53 3.77 1.51
CA GLY A 180 -0.57 4.40 2.42
C GLY A 180 -0.81 5.90 2.61
N SER A 181 -0.10 6.44 3.58
CA SER A 181 -0.12 7.86 3.89
C SER A 181 0.36 8.68 2.70
N ARG A 182 -0.35 9.77 2.38
CA ARG A 182 -0.02 10.73 1.32
C ARG A 182 0.13 10.08 -0.07
N CYS A 183 -0.50 8.92 -0.28
CA CYS A 183 -0.39 8.16 -1.52
C CYS A 183 -0.74 8.98 -2.77
N PHE A 184 -1.69 9.92 -2.67
CA PHE A 184 -2.08 10.82 -3.76
C PHE A 184 -1.82 12.30 -3.42
N GLU A 185 -0.79 12.57 -2.61
CA GLU A 185 -0.45 13.94 -2.20
C GLU A 185 -0.14 14.81 -3.41
N ARG A 186 -0.75 16.00 -3.51
CA ARG A 186 -0.50 16.97 -4.60
C ARG A 186 -0.81 16.45 -6.02
N CYS A 187 -1.68 15.45 -6.18
CA CYS A 187 -2.23 15.07 -7.49
C CYS A 187 -3.26 16.11 -7.98
N SER A 188 -2.81 17.29 -8.41
CA SER A 188 -3.66 18.46 -8.68
C SER A 188 -4.71 18.30 -9.78
N SER A 189 -4.57 17.32 -10.67
CA SER A 189 -5.57 17.03 -11.72
C SER A 189 -6.53 15.90 -11.35
N LEU A 190 -6.37 15.25 -10.19
CA LEU A 190 -7.13 14.05 -9.83
C LEU A 190 -8.54 14.43 -9.40
N THR A 191 -9.49 14.24 -10.31
CA THR A 191 -10.91 14.58 -10.09
C THR A 191 -11.74 13.38 -9.65
N ASN A 192 -11.34 12.17 -10.05
CA ASN A 192 -12.08 10.94 -9.81
C ASN A 192 -11.20 9.85 -9.16
N LEU A 193 -11.53 9.45 -7.93
CA LEU A 193 -10.92 8.31 -7.25
C LEU A 193 -12.02 7.32 -6.89
N ASN A 194 -12.04 6.16 -7.55
CA ASN A 194 -13.03 5.12 -7.26
C ASN A 194 -12.46 4.10 -6.27
N ILE A 195 -13.05 4.03 -5.07
CA ILE A 195 -12.66 3.11 -4.00
C ILE A 195 -13.68 1.94 -3.97
N PRO A 196 -13.24 0.68 -4.11
CA PRO A 196 -14.12 -0.47 -4.16
C PRO A 196 -14.73 -0.80 -2.80
N GLY A 197 -15.99 -1.20 -2.85
CA GLY A 197 -16.83 -1.39 -1.69
C GLY A 197 -16.84 -2.78 -1.05
N TYR A 198 -15.72 -3.48 -0.86
CA TYR A 198 -15.73 -4.71 -0.06
C TYR A 198 -14.49 -4.76 0.82
N HIS A 199 -14.67 -4.83 2.15
CA HIS A 199 -13.60 -4.93 3.16
C HIS A 199 -12.68 -3.71 3.33
N PHE A 200 -13.14 -2.52 2.92
CA PHE A 200 -12.42 -1.28 3.21
C PHE A 200 -12.57 -0.91 4.70
N THR A 201 -11.51 -1.14 5.46
CA THR A 201 -11.34 -0.62 6.81
C THR A 201 -10.46 0.61 6.69
N ILE A 202 -11.00 1.81 6.88
CA ILE A 202 -10.21 3.05 7.01
C ILE A 202 -9.58 3.00 8.40
N GLY A 203 -8.66 2.07 8.60
CA GLY A 203 -8.27 1.60 9.93
C GLY A 203 -6.90 2.04 10.38
N ASN A 204 -6.00 2.24 9.42
CA ASN A 204 -4.64 2.70 9.64
C ASN A 204 -4.21 3.53 8.43
N ARG A 205 -4.18 4.85 8.58
CA ARG A 205 -3.37 5.77 7.77
C ARG A 205 -3.67 5.88 6.26
N ILE A 206 -4.93 5.83 5.83
CA ILE A 206 -5.25 6.18 4.43
C ILE A 206 -5.28 7.70 4.28
N TYR A 207 -4.14 8.40 4.32
CA TYR A 207 -4.11 9.87 4.23
C TYR A 207 -4.07 10.33 2.76
N PHE A 208 -5.20 10.69 2.15
CA PHE A 208 -5.27 11.54 0.96
C PHE A 208 -5.07 13.01 1.36
N ASN A 209 -3.82 13.44 1.46
CA ASN A 209 -3.56 14.88 1.61
C ASN A 209 -3.66 15.55 0.22
N ASN A 210 -4.33 16.69 0.07
CA ASN A 210 -4.22 17.57 -1.11
C ASN A 210 -4.61 17.04 -2.52
N ALA A 211 -5.34 15.93 -2.67
CA ALA A 211 -5.97 15.61 -3.95
C ALA A 211 -7.27 16.44 -4.09
N PRO A 212 -7.49 17.23 -5.17
CA PRO A 212 -8.70 18.00 -5.39
C PRO A 212 -9.82 17.10 -5.91
N LEU A 213 -10.14 16.05 -5.15
CA LEU A 213 -11.18 15.08 -5.47
C LEU A 213 -12.52 15.81 -5.67
N ILE A 214 -13.14 15.74 -6.86
CA ILE A 214 -14.41 16.42 -7.17
C ILE A 214 -15.62 15.65 -6.63
N THR A 215 -15.44 14.36 -6.30
CA THR A 215 -16.42 13.57 -5.54
C THR A 215 -15.69 12.52 -4.69
N MET A 216 -16.09 12.36 -3.42
CA MET A 216 -15.82 11.15 -2.66
C MET A 216 -17.13 10.57 -2.15
N VAL A 217 -17.55 9.45 -2.75
CA VAL A 217 -18.60 8.60 -2.20
C VAL A 217 -17.91 7.54 -1.36
N ILE A 218 -18.09 7.59 -0.03
CA ILE A 218 -17.77 6.45 0.82
C ILE A 218 -18.76 5.34 0.43
N PRO A 219 -18.30 4.20 -0.13
CA PRO A 219 -19.22 3.16 -0.57
C PRO A 219 -20.07 2.66 0.60
N SER A 220 -21.31 2.25 0.30
CA SER A 220 -22.30 1.69 1.24
C SER A 220 -21.93 0.33 1.84
N SER A 221 -20.64 0.05 1.94
CA SER A 221 -20.05 -1.20 2.37
C SER A 221 -18.78 -0.98 3.19
N VAL A 222 -18.38 0.27 3.40
CA VAL A 222 -17.40 0.64 4.42
C VAL A 222 -17.95 0.26 5.77
N LYS A 223 -17.13 -0.43 6.56
CA LYS A 223 -17.47 -1.05 7.84
C LYS A 223 -16.97 -0.24 9.04
N THR A 224 -15.78 0.35 8.91
CA THR A 224 -15.09 1.05 10.00
C THR A 224 -14.31 2.27 9.49
N ILE A 225 -14.37 3.39 10.24
CA ILE A 225 -13.63 4.65 9.98
C ILE A 225 -12.83 5.05 11.24
N ASN A 226 -11.50 4.99 11.24
CA ASN A 226 -10.67 5.15 12.47
C ASN A 226 -9.94 6.50 12.61
N GLU A 227 -9.49 7.12 11.53
CA GLU A 227 -8.81 8.44 11.52
C GLU A 227 -9.09 9.09 10.17
N LEU A 228 -9.04 10.43 10.11
CA LEU A 228 -9.38 11.13 8.87
C LEU A 228 -8.47 10.74 7.70
N PRO A 229 -9.05 10.29 6.59
CA PRO A 229 -8.28 10.07 5.39
C PRO A 229 -8.05 11.34 4.58
N ILE A 230 -8.64 12.50 4.88
CA ILE A 230 -8.52 13.71 4.04
C ILE A 230 -8.51 14.96 4.92
N ASN A 231 -7.46 15.79 4.78
CA ASN A 231 -7.33 17.05 5.52
C ASN A 231 -8.10 18.23 4.88
N LYS A 232 -8.63 18.07 3.65
CA LYS A 232 -9.38 19.10 2.93
C LYS A 232 -10.37 18.50 1.93
N ILE A 233 -11.67 18.66 2.19
CA ILE A 233 -12.75 18.29 1.26
C ILE A 233 -12.90 19.45 0.25
N PRO A 234 -12.93 19.20 -1.08
CA PRO A 234 -13.06 20.30 -2.04
C PRO A 234 -14.42 21.00 -1.97
N GLU A 235 -14.44 22.26 -2.41
CA GLU A 235 -15.61 23.13 -2.34
C GLU A 235 -16.80 22.50 -3.08
N GLY A 236 -17.97 22.44 -2.41
CA GLY A 236 -19.20 21.88 -2.97
C GLY A 236 -19.46 20.39 -2.70
N GLN A 237 -18.56 19.67 -2.01
CA GLN A 237 -18.73 18.25 -1.68
C GLN A 237 -19.09 17.96 -0.23
N LYS A 238 -19.59 16.74 -0.01
CA LYS A 238 -19.92 16.23 1.32
C LYS A 238 -19.39 14.81 1.50
N ILE A 239 -18.93 14.51 2.71
CA ILE A 239 -18.75 13.16 3.23
C ILE A 239 -20.12 12.60 3.58
N VAL A 240 -20.56 11.56 2.88
CA VAL A 240 -21.78 10.82 3.23
C VAL A 240 -21.38 9.56 3.99
N ILE A 241 -21.83 9.41 5.24
CA ILE A 241 -21.60 8.21 6.07
C ILE A 241 -22.79 7.26 5.88
N PRO A 242 -22.63 6.15 5.14
CA PRO A 242 -23.73 5.25 4.83
C PRO A 242 -24.12 4.37 6.03
N LYS A 243 -25.36 3.83 6.04
CA LYS A 243 -25.88 2.84 7.01
C LYS A 243 -25.00 1.62 7.26
N SER A 244 -24.13 1.25 6.31
CA SER A 244 -23.26 0.07 6.42
C SER A 244 -22.11 0.23 7.40
N VAL A 245 -21.74 1.47 7.71
CA VAL A 245 -20.65 1.75 8.64
C VAL A 245 -21.11 1.33 10.03
N PHE A 246 -20.35 0.49 10.73
CA PHE A 246 -20.68 0.04 12.09
C PHE A 246 -19.70 0.53 13.16
N SER A 247 -18.59 1.16 12.77
CA SER A 247 -17.66 1.79 13.69
C SER A 247 -17.08 3.09 13.13
N VAL A 248 -17.06 4.15 13.93
CA VAL A 248 -16.39 5.43 13.63
C VAL A 248 -15.62 5.89 14.86
N SER A 249 -14.31 6.08 14.73
CA SER A 249 -13.43 6.57 15.78
C SER A 249 -13.67 8.04 16.07
N LYS A 250 -13.36 8.46 17.30
CA LYS A 250 -13.43 9.85 17.74
C LYS A 250 -12.52 10.79 16.94
N MET A 251 -11.46 10.27 16.33
CA MET A 251 -10.52 11.05 15.51
C MET A 251 -10.97 11.15 14.03
N ALA A 252 -12.08 10.52 13.66
CA ALA A 252 -12.51 10.39 12.27
C ALA A 252 -12.99 11.70 11.61
N PHE A 253 -13.14 12.78 12.38
CA PHE A 253 -13.62 14.08 11.88
C PHE A 253 -12.94 15.30 12.54
N VAL A 254 -11.77 15.13 13.16
CA VAL A 254 -10.99 16.25 13.72
C VAL A 254 -10.63 17.24 12.61
N ASP A 255 -10.84 18.54 12.79
CA ASP A 255 -10.58 19.58 11.78
C ASP A 255 -11.43 19.48 10.48
N VAL A 256 -12.55 18.74 10.49
CA VAL A 256 -13.51 18.73 9.37
C VAL A 256 -14.60 19.77 9.60
N ASP A 257 -14.84 20.61 8.60
CA ASP A 257 -16.04 21.47 8.57
C ASP A 257 -17.30 20.60 8.63
N SER A 258 -18.04 20.74 9.73
CA SER A 258 -19.24 19.96 10.01
C SER A 258 -20.32 20.08 8.92
N LYS A 259 -20.35 21.17 8.15
CA LYS A 259 -21.28 21.38 7.02
C LYS A 259 -21.05 20.39 5.87
N LEU A 260 -19.86 19.81 5.81
CA LEU A 260 -19.45 18.86 4.79
C LEU A 260 -19.80 17.42 5.18
N ILE A 261 -20.38 17.16 6.35
CA ILE A 261 -20.74 15.81 6.79
C ILE A 261 -22.26 15.60 6.65
N SER A 262 -22.67 14.50 6.04
CA SER A 262 -24.05 13.99 6.10
C SER A 262 -24.04 12.48 6.42
N SER A 263 -25.12 11.98 7.00
CA SER A 263 -25.23 10.55 7.33
C SER A 263 -26.67 10.08 7.33
N ASP A 264 -26.91 8.90 6.76
CA ASP A 264 -28.16 8.14 6.93
C ASP A 264 -28.00 7.00 7.96
N ASN A 265 -26.87 6.96 8.67
CA ASN A 265 -26.53 5.92 9.62
C ASN A 265 -27.31 6.07 10.93
N THR A 266 -27.86 4.96 11.42
CA THR A 266 -28.74 4.92 12.59
C THR A 266 -28.04 4.42 13.86
N ILE A 267 -26.77 4.01 13.79
CA ILE A 267 -26.05 3.44 14.94
C ILE A 267 -25.75 4.55 15.96
N PRO A 268 -26.18 4.40 17.23
CA PRO A 268 -26.08 5.46 18.24
C PRO A 268 -24.66 5.99 18.46
N TYR A 269 -23.67 5.11 18.49
CA TYR A 269 -22.26 5.50 18.67
C TYR A 269 -21.74 6.35 17.50
N ILE A 270 -22.10 6.00 16.26
CA ILE A 270 -21.69 6.76 15.06
C ILE A 270 -22.35 8.14 15.06
N ARG A 271 -23.66 8.18 15.34
CA ARG A 271 -24.40 9.44 15.47
C ARG A 271 -23.77 10.34 16.54
N LYS A 272 -23.39 9.77 17.69
CA LYS A 272 -22.68 10.51 18.74
C LYS A 272 -21.35 11.08 18.25
N THR A 273 -20.52 10.30 17.58
CA THR A 273 -19.23 10.78 17.04
C THR A 273 -19.40 11.92 16.03
N ILE A 274 -20.41 11.85 15.16
CA ILE A 274 -20.75 12.95 14.24
C ILE A 274 -21.20 14.20 15.02
N MET A 275 -22.08 14.02 16.02
CA MET A 275 -22.57 15.12 16.85
C MET A 275 -21.47 15.79 17.68
N ASP A 276 -20.54 15.00 18.24
CA ASP A 276 -19.38 15.52 18.98
C ASP A 276 -18.51 16.39 18.06
N THR A 277 -18.40 16.04 16.78
CA THR A 277 -17.69 16.84 15.76
C THR A 277 -18.41 18.14 15.46
N ILE A 278 -19.71 18.08 15.17
CA ILE A 278 -20.56 19.27 14.95
C ILE A 278 -20.45 20.21 16.16
N TYR A 279 -20.43 19.64 17.37
CA TYR A 279 -20.30 20.39 18.61
C TYR A 279 -18.96 21.11 18.75
N GLN A 280 -17.82 20.46 18.45
CA GLN A 280 -16.52 21.12 18.50
C GLN A 280 -16.40 22.22 17.44
N ASP A 281 -16.81 21.94 16.20
CA ASP A 281 -16.80 22.94 15.11
C ASP A 281 -17.68 24.16 15.46
N ALA A 282 -18.85 23.94 16.06
CA ALA A 282 -19.72 25.02 16.54
C ALA A 282 -19.11 25.82 17.70
N LYS A 283 -18.34 25.18 18.58
CA LYS A 283 -17.65 25.82 19.70
C LYS A 283 -16.48 26.69 19.23
N GLU A 284 -15.78 26.26 18.18
CA GLU A 284 -14.64 26.99 17.59
C GLU A 284 -15.09 28.17 16.70
N ARG A 285 -16.29 28.11 16.11
CA ARG A 285 -16.83 29.13 15.19
C ARG A 285 -17.60 30.28 15.86
N ASP A 286 -17.60 30.35 17.19
CA ASP A 286 -18.18 31.43 18.01
C ASP A 286 -19.73 31.56 17.95
N GLY A 287 -20.42 30.93 18.91
CA GLY A 287 -21.60 31.55 19.55
C GLY A 287 -23.03 31.30 19.02
N THR A 288 -23.33 30.30 18.19
CA THR A 288 -24.74 29.98 17.84
C THR A 288 -25.10 28.49 17.96
N TYR A 289 -25.29 28.05 19.21
CA TYR A 289 -25.78 26.70 19.54
C TYR A 289 -27.23 26.44 19.09
N ASP A 290 -28.04 27.49 18.92
CA ASP A 290 -29.50 27.36 18.81
C ASP A 290 -30.06 26.96 17.42
N LYS A 291 -29.23 26.71 16.40
CA LYS A 291 -29.73 26.40 15.05
C LYS A 291 -29.55 24.96 14.55
N PHE A 292 -28.76 24.12 15.24
CA PHE A 292 -28.42 22.80 14.71
C PHE A 292 -29.17 21.62 15.34
N SER A 293 -30.00 21.85 16.36
CA SER A 293 -30.79 20.79 17.02
C SER A 293 -32.02 20.30 16.22
N ARG A 294 -32.16 20.69 14.94
CA ARG A 294 -33.36 20.39 14.12
C ARG A 294 -33.11 19.61 12.82
N ILE A 295 -31.92 19.03 12.62
CA ILE A 295 -31.59 18.29 11.37
C ILE A 295 -31.30 16.79 11.62
N PHE A 296 -31.63 16.24 12.80
CA PHE A 296 -31.57 14.78 13.03
C PHE A 296 -32.76 14.25 13.80
#